data_AF-A0A2M8NED9-F1
#
_entry.id   AF-A0A2M8NED9-F1
#
_cell.length_a   1.000
_cell.length_b   1.000
_cell.length_c   1.000
_cell.angle_alpha   90.00
_cell.angle_beta   90.00
_cell.angle_gamma   90.00
#
_symmetry.space_group_name_H-M   'P 1'
#
loop_
_entity.id
_entity.type
_entity.pdbx_description
1 polymer ?
#
loop_
_entity_poly.entity_id
_entity_poly.type
_entity_poly.pdbx_seq_one_letter_code
_entity_poly.pdbx_strand_id
1 'polypeptide(L)'
;ARIALRTQQIIAFESGVTNTADPVGGSYAIEDLTDRIEREAQAYIDRIDSMGGTLAAIESGYIQGEIQQAAYNYQLAVERGEQIVVGVNKFRQQEKDPTPVF
;
A
#
# COMPACT_ATOMS: atom_id res chain seq x y z
N ALA A 1 9.91 15.83 11.67
CA ALA A 1 8.83 16.76 11.23
C ALA A 1 9.21 17.60 10.00
N ARG A 2 10.31 18.37 10.00
CA ARG A 2 10.63 19.32 8.90
C ARG A 2 10.76 18.68 7.51
N ILE A 3 11.47 17.55 7.37
CA ILE A 3 11.69 16.87 6.08
C ILE A 3 10.36 16.41 5.46
N ALA A 4 9.48 15.78 6.26
CA ALA A 4 8.17 15.34 5.80
C ALA A 4 7.33 16.51 5.25
N LEU A 5 7.30 17.65 5.97
CA LEU A 5 6.59 18.84 5.50
C LEU A 5 7.21 19.43 4.23
N ARG A 6 8.55 19.52 4.16
CA ARG A 6 9.25 20.05 2.98
C ARG A 6 9.05 19.18 1.75
N THR A 7 8.92 17.86 1.91
CA THR A 7 8.57 16.93 0.81
C THR A 7 7.24 17.32 0.18
N GLN A 8 6.20 17.56 1.00
CA GLN A 8 4.89 17.98 0.51
C GLN A 8 4.94 19.34 -0.20
N GLN A 9 5.72 20.30 0.33
CA GLN A 9 5.84 21.63 -0.29
C GLN A 9 6.57 21.60 -1.64
N ILE A 10 7.64 20.81 -1.77
CA ILE A 10 8.34 20.63 -3.04
C ILE A 10 7.41 19.99 -4.08
N ILE A 11 6.67 18.94 -3.70
CA ILE A 11 5.67 18.33 -4.60
C ILE A 11 4.64 19.38 -5.04
N ALA A 12 4.10 20.16 -4.09
CA ALA A 12 3.02 21.10 -4.37
C ALA A 12 3.45 22.32 -5.21
N PHE A 13 4.64 22.86 -4.99
CA PHE A 13 5.04 24.17 -5.55
C PHE A 13 6.19 24.11 -6.57
N GLU A 14 6.99 23.03 -6.57
CA GLU A 14 8.19 22.95 -7.40
C GLU A 14 8.10 21.86 -8.48
N SER A 15 7.37 20.76 -8.24
CA SER A 15 7.33 19.63 -9.18
C SER A 15 6.45 19.86 -10.41
N GLY A 16 5.47 20.78 -10.34
CA GLY A 16 4.48 21.03 -11.39
C GLY A 16 3.40 19.95 -11.53
N VAL A 17 3.40 18.88 -10.72
CA VAL A 17 2.41 17.79 -10.78
C VAL A 17 0.97 18.27 -10.52
N THR A 18 0.82 19.38 -9.79
CA THR A 18 -0.47 19.99 -9.42
C THR A 18 -1.06 20.88 -10.53
N ASN A 19 -0.33 21.11 -11.63
CA ASN A 19 -0.76 22.01 -12.70
C ASN A 19 -1.90 21.45 -13.55
N THR A 20 -2.15 20.13 -13.51
CA THR A 20 -3.20 19.46 -14.27
C THR A 20 -3.98 18.54 -13.33
N ALA A 21 -5.31 18.59 -13.41
CA ALA A 21 -6.15 17.64 -12.71
C ALA A 21 -6.03 16.26 -13.36
N ASP A 22 -5.82 15.23 -12.55
CA ASP A 22 -5.63 13.85 -12.99
C ASP A 22 -4.65 13.70 -14.17
N PRO A 23 -3.35 13.95 -13.97
CA PRO A 23 -2.36 13.95 -15.05
C PRO A 23 -2.15 12.57 -15.69
N VAL A 24 -2.70 11.50 -15.09
CA VAL A 24 -2.61 10.13 -15.59
C VAL A 24 -3.90 9.65 -16.25
N GLY A 25 -4.96 10.45 -16.21
CA GLY A 25 -6.24 10.13 -16.85
C GLY A 25 -6.09 9.86 -18.34
N GLY A 26 -6.75 8.81 -18.83
CA GLY A 26 -6.64 8.29 -20.19
C GLY A 26 -5.40 7.43 -20.47
N SER A 27 -4.51 7.24 -19.49
CA SER A 27 -3.44 6.25 -19.59
C SER A 27 -4.03 4.84 -19.59
N TYR A 28 -4.00 4.16 -20.75
CA TYR A 28 -4.55 2.80 -20.90
C TYR A 28 -4.16 1.86 -19.75
N ALA A 29 -2.89 1.87 -19.34
CA ALA A 29 -2.40 0.99 -18.28
C ALA A 29 -2.96 1.35 -16.89
N ILE A 30 -3.10 2.65 -16.59
CA ILE A 30 -3.60 3.10 -15.28
C ILE A 30 -5.11 2.95 -15.22
N GLU A 31 -5.82 3.23 -16.31
CA GLU A 31 -7.26 3.01 -16.42
C GLU A 31 -7.60 1.52 -16.26
N ASP A 32 -6.91 0.61 -16.97
CA ASP A 32 -7.13 -0.84 -16.82
C ASP A 32 -6.86 -1.33 -15.38
N LEU A 33 -5.79 -0.83 -14.76
CA LEU A 33 -5.49 -1.14 -13.36
C LEU A 33 -6.55 -0.57 -12.40
N THR A 34 -7.08 0.61 -12.69
CA THR A 34 -8.13 1.26 -11.89
C THR A 34 -9.41 0.45 -11.95
N ASP A 35 -9.87 0.12 -13.16
CA ASP A 35 -11.04 -0.71 -13.40
C ASP A 35 -10.90 -2.09 -12.74
N ARG A 36 -9.70 -2.66 -12.77
CA ARG A 36 -9.44 -3.95 -12.15
C ARG A 36 -9.54 -3.88 -10.63
N ILE A 37 -8.93 -2.87 -10.01
CA ILE A 37 -9.01 -2.66 -8.55
C ILE A 37 -10.47 -2.43 -8.13
N GLU A 38 -11.23 -1.63 -8.88
CA GLU A 38 -12.65 -1.38 -8.62
C GLU A 38 -13.44 -2.69 -8.63
N ARG A 39 -13.31 -3.50 -9.69
CA ARG A 39 -13.99 -4.80 -9.80
C ARG A 39 -13.64 -5.76 -8.67
N GLU A 40 -12.35 -5.87 -8.34
CA GLU A 40 -11.89 -6.75 -7.26
C GLU A 40 -12.39 -6.27 -5.89
N ALA A 41 -12.36 -4.96 -5.63
CA ALA A 41 -12.89 -4.37 -4.40
C ALA A 41 -14.40 -4.58 -4.28
N GLN A 42 -15.16 -4.37 -5.35
CA GLN A 42 -16.61 -4.60 -5.35
C GLN A 42 -16.94 -6.07 -5.07
N ALA A 43 -16.21 -7.02 -5.66
CA ALA A 43 -16.39 -8.44 -5.38
C ALA A 43 -16.13 -8.78 -3.90
N TYR A 44 -15.18 -8.12 -3.25
CA TYR A 44 -14.95 -8.24 -1.81
C TYR A 44 -16.12 -7.69 -0.99
N ILE A 45 -16.66 -6.54 -1.37
CA ILE A 45 -17.84 -5.94 -0.73
C ILE A 45 -19.04 -6.87 -0.84
N ASP A 46 -19.36 -7.36 -2.04
CA ASP A 46 -20.48 -8.26 -2.29
C ASP A 46 -20.34 -9.55 -1.47
N ARG A 47 -19.11 -10.07 -1.32
CA ARG A 47 -18.83 -11.22 -0.48
C ARG A 47 -19.11 -10.93 0.99
N ILE A 48 -18.66 -9.78 1.51
CA ILE A 48 -18.93 -9.37 2.89
C ILE A 48 -20.44 -9.20 3.12
N ASP A 49 -21.16 -8.61 2.18
CA ASP A 49 -22.60 -8.44 2.26
C ASP A 49 -23.32 -9.80 2.29
N SER A 50 -22.88 -10.76 1.47
CA SER A 50 -23.41 -12.14 1.48
C SER A 50 -23.19 -12.87 2.82
N MET A 51 -22.20 -12.45 3.62
CA MET A 51 -21.91 -12.99 4.95
C MET A 51 -22.78 -12.35 6.05
N GLY A 52 -23.71 -11.46 5.70
CA GLY A 52 -24.52 -10.70 6.65
C GLY A 52 -23.95 -9.32 6.96
N GLY A 53 -23.05 -8.80 6.11
CA GLY A 53 -22.42 -7.51 6.23
C GLY A 53 -21.16 -7.51 7.11
N THR A 54 -20.54 -6.33 7.21
CA THR A 54 -19.21 -6.17 7.84
C THR A 54 -19.13 -6.67 9.27
N LEU A 55 -20.17 -6.45 10.09
CA LEU A 55 -20.13 -6.89 11.49
C LEU A 55 -20.06 -8.43 11.59
N ALA A 56 -20.91 -9.15 10.85
CA ALA A 56 -20.89 -10.61 10.81
C ALA A 56 -19.58 -11.16 10.24
N ALA A 57 -19.00 -10.47 9.24
CA ALA A 57 -17.69 -10.81 8.69
C ALA A 57 -16.54 -10.62 9.70
N ILE A 58 -16.62 -9.61 10.58
CA ILE A 58 -15.68 -9.40 11.69
C ILE A 58 -15.86 -10.49 12.75
N GLU A 59 -17.09 -10.77 13.16
CA GLU A 59 -17.41 -11.75 14.21
C GLU A 59 -17.02 -13.18 13.81
N SER A 60 -17.18 -13.52 12.52
CA SER A 60 -16.70 -14.78 11.95
C SER A 60 -15.18 -14.84 11.77
N GLY A 61 -14.46 -13.73 12.00
CA GLY A 61 -13.01 -13.62 11.87
C GLY A 61 -12.50 -13.56 10.42
N TYR A 62 -13.39 -13.41 9.43
CA TYR A 62 -13.03 -13.40 8.02
C TYR A 62 -12.09 -12.23 7.67
N ILE A 63 -12.43 -11.01 8.08
CA ILE A 63 -11.62 -9.82 7.77
C ILE A 63 -10.23 -9.91 8.40
N GLN A 64 -10.14 -10.35 9.65
CA GLN A 64 -8.87 -10.54 10.35
C GLN A 64 -8.03 -11.63 9.68
N GLY A 65 -8.66 -12.72 9.24
CA GLY A 65 -8.00 -13.79 8.49
C GLY A 65 -7.38 -13.29 7.19
N GLU A 66 -8.12 -12.51 6.39
CA GLU A 66 -7.61 -11.93 5.14
C GLU A 66 -6.40 -11.01 5.39
N ILE A 67 -6.46 -10.15 6.42
CA ILE A 67 -5.36 -9.25 6.78
C ILE A 67 -4.13 -10.05 7.23
N GLN A 68 -4.32 -11.06 8.08
CA GLN A 68 -3.22 -11.91 8.57
C GLN A 68 -2.57 -12.68 7.42
N GLN A 69 -3.37 -13.23 6.50
CA GLN A 69 -2.86 -13.94 5.34
C GLN A 69 -2.06 -13.01 4.42
N ALA A 70 -2.54 -11.78 4.17
CA ALA A 70 -1.83 -10.79 3.39
C ALA A 70 -0.49 -10.40 4.03
N ALA A 71 -0.47 -10.17 5.35
CA ALA A 71 0.75 -9.87 6.10
C ALA A 71 1.75 -11.04 6.06
N TYR A 72 1.28 -12.27 6.24
CA TYR A 72 2.11 -13.47 6.17
C TYR A 72 2.72 -13.66 4.78
N ASN A 73 1.92 -13.49 3.72
CA ASN A 73 2.38 -13.56 2.34
C ASN A 73 3.45 -12.50 2.04
N TYR A 74 3.24 -11.26 2.49
CA TYR A 74 4.23 -10.19 2.35
C TYR A 74 5.54 -10.53 3.08
N GLN A 75 5.44 -11.01 4.33
CA GLN A 75 6.61 -11.40 5.12
C GLN A 75 7.41 -12.50 4.40
N LEU A 76 6.73 -13.55 3.92
CA LEU A 76 7.37 -14.61 3.12
C LEU A 76 8.03 -14.07 1.85
N ALA A 77 7.37 -13.15 1.12
CA ALA A 77 7.94 -12.54 -0.08
C ALA A 77 9.22 -11.75 0.23
N VAL A 78 9.25 -11.04 1.37
CA VAL A 78 10.45 -10.31 1.84
C VAL A 78 11.56 -11.28 2.24
N GLU A 79 11.25 -12.37 2.96
CA GLU A 79 12.22 -13.38 3.37
C GLU A 79 12.82 -14.15 2.18
N ARG A 80 11.99 -14.45 1.17
CA ARG A 80 12.40 -15.10 -0.08
C ARG A 80 13.14 -14.16 -1.04
N GLY A 81 13.09 -12.85 -0.80
CA GLY A 81 13.69 -11.85 -1.67
C GLY A 81 12.90 -11.57 -2.96
N GLU A 82 11.66 -12.06 -3.04
CA GLU A 82 10.70 -11.72 -4.10
C GLU A 82 10.26 -10.26 -3.99
N GLN A 83 10.09 -9.78 -2.74
CA GLN A 83 9.88 -8.37 -2.42
C GLN A 83 11.17 -7.77 -1.87
N ILE A 84 11.70 -6.77 -2.57
CA ILE A 84 12.97 -6.11 -2.19
C ILE A 84 12.68 -4.92 -1.29
N VAL A 85 13.22 -4.96 -0.07
CA VAL A 85 13.22 -3.83 0.87
C VAL A 85 14.67 -3.36 1.05
N VAL A 86 14.99 -2.27 0.35
CA VAL A 86 16.35 -1.69 0.32
C VAL A 86 16.79 -1.30 1.73
N GLY A 87 18.01 -1.68 2.10
CA GLY A 87 18.58 -1.49 3.44
C GLY A 87 18.14 -2.56 4.45
N VAL A 88 17.10 -3.35 4.16
CA VAL A 88 16.58 -4.38 5.07
C VAL A 88 16.87 -5.79 4.59
N ASN A 89 16.58 -6.20 3.35
CA ASN A 89 16.92 -7.54 2.85
C ASN A 89 17.91 -7.52 1.67
N LYS A 90 18.10 -6.35 1.06
CA LYS A 90 19.06 -6.12 -0.03
C LYS A 90 19.79 -4.80 0.18
N PHE A 91 21.06 -4.75 -0.20
CA PHE A 91 21.93 -3.56 -0.05
C PHE A 91 22.08 -3.08 1.41
N ARG A 92 22.22 -4.03 2.35
CA ARG A 92 22.51 -3.73 3.76
C ARG A 92 23.86 -3.04 3.89
N GLN A 93 23.90 -1.93 4.62
CA GLN A 93 25.16 -1.30 5.06
C GLN A 93 25.53 -1.87 6.44
N GLN A 94 26.83 -1.99 6.74
CA GLN A 94 27.25 -2.26 8.12
C GLN A 94 26.94 -1.01 8.96
N GLU A 95 26.22 -1.19 10.07
CA GLU A 95 25.72 -0.09 10.90
C GLU A 95 26.84 0.85 11.36
N LYS A 96 26.61 2.16 11.18
CA LYS A 96 27.09 3.18 12.12
C LYS A 96 26.07 3.22 13.27
N ASP A 97 26.57 3.44 14.49
CA ASP A 97 25.80 3.36 15.75
C ASP A 97 24.32 3.78 15.60
N PRO A 98 23.38 2.98 16.13
CA PRO A 98 21.97 3.25 16.00
C PRO A 98 21.66 4.64 16.54
N THR A 99 20.95 5.43 15.75
CA THR A 99 20.53 6.77 16.17
C THR A 99 19.57 6.60 17.35
N PRO A 100 19.77 7.31 18.48
CA PRO A 100 18.89 7.19 19.64
C PRO A 100 17.44 7.43 19.20
N VAL A 101 16.56 6.48 19.51
CA VAL A 101 15.11 6.67 19.40
C VAL A 101 14.70 7.56 20.58
N PHE A 102 14.30 8.79 20.26
CA PHE A 102 13.70 9.73 21.20
C PHE A 102 12.22 9.41 21.44
#